data_AF-A0AAN1A873-F1
#
_entry.id   AF-A0AAN1A873-F1
#
_cell.length_a   1.000
_cell.length_b   1.000
_cell.length_c   1.000
_cell.angle_alpha   90.00
_cell.angle_beta   90.00
_cell.angle_gamma   90.00
#
_symmetry.space_group_name_H-M   'P 1'
#
loop_
_entity.id
_entity.type
_entity.pdbx_description
1 polymer ?
#
loop_
_entity_poly.entity_id
_entity_poly.type
_entity_poly.pdbx_seq_one_letter_code
_entity_poly.pdbx_strand_id
1 'polypeptide(L)'
;MNTPPAEEEIEEERRLFYVGITRTKQQLNLVVPLDEGLARWLKNRWDSTPKKSPIATRFVYEAGWTACAVTSDAIYNSTVEKQKADFSKFHQWYLRDLQRLKV
;
A
#
# COMPACT_ATOMS: atom_id res chain seq x y z
N MET A 1 14.35 21.37 18.34
CA MET A 1 13.78 21.41 16.97
C MET A 1 14.14 20.09 16.32
N ASN A 2 13.17 19.28 15.88
CA ASN A 2 13.47 18.04 15.15
C ASN A 2 13.70 18.40 13.69
N THR A 3 14.94 18.26 13.23
CA THR A 3 15.28 18.30 11.81
C THR A 3 14.51 17.18 11.11
N PRO A 4 13.88 17.42 9.95
CA PRO A 4 13.30 16.33 9.17
C PRO A 4 14.41 15.31 8.87
N PRO A 5 14.13 14.00 8.99
CA PRO A 5 15.12 12.96 8.74
C PRO A 5 15.66 13.07 7.32
N ALA A 6 16.93 12.74 7.15
CA ALA A 6 17.56 12.76 5.83
C ALA A 6 16.88 11.72 4.93
N GLU A 7 16.86 11.96 3.62
CA GLU A 7 16.22 11.04 2.67
C GLU A 7 16.83 9.63 2.72
N GLU A 8 18.15 9.55 2.97
CA GLU A 8 18.85 8.28 3.15
C GLU A 8 18.36 7.48 4.36
N GLU A 9 18.08 8.14 5.49
CA GLU A 9 17.53 7.51 6.70
C GLU A 9 16.12 6.96 6.43
N ILE A 10 15.28 7.72 5.70
CA ILE A 10 13.93 7.28 5.34
C ILE A 10 14.00 6.04 4.44
N GLU A 11 14.93 6.01 3.50
CA GLU A 11 15.10 4.86 2.60
C GLU A 11 15.67 3.64 3.33
N GLU A 12 16.51 3.83 4.34
CA GLU A 12 16.95 2.73 5.20
C GLU A 12 15.80 2.14 6.02
N GLU A 13 15.00 2.99 6.66
CA GLU A 13 13.80 2.56 7.40
C GLU A 13 12.77 1.89 6.48
N ARG A 14 12.64 2.36 5.23
CA ARG A 14 11.79 1.72 4.22
C ARG A 14 12.28 0.31 3.90
N ARG A 15 13.60 0.11 3.77
CA ARG A 15 14.19 -1.22 3.57
C ARG A 15 13.91 -2.13 4.76
N LEU A 16 13.99 -1.64 5.99
CA LEU A 16 13.62 -2.40 7.18
C LEU A 16 12.15 -2.83 7.15
N PHE A 17 11.24 -1.92 6.84
CA PHE A 17 9.81 -2.22 6.69
C PHE A 17 9.57 -3.28 5.60
N TYR A 18 10.20 -3.13 4.44
CA TYR A 18 10.12 -4.09 3.33
C TYR A 18 10.63 -5.49 3.72
N VAL A 19 11.79 -5.56 4.39
CA VAL A 19 12.35 -6.83 4.86
C VAL A 19 11.40 -7.48 5.85
N GLY A 20 10.83 -6.72 6.79
CA GLY A 20 9.85 -7.23 7.75
C GLY A 20 8.62 -7.85 7.07
N ILE A 21 8.05 -7.15 6.09
CA ILE A 21 6.91 -7.64 5.30
C ILE A 21 7.28 -8.95 4.57
N THR A 22 8.40 -8.95 3.86
CA THR A 22 8.81 -10.08 3.01
C THR A 22 9.26 -11.32 3.77
N ARG A 23 9.42 -11.26 5.10
CA ARG A 23 9.57 -12.46 5.94
C ARG A 23 8.28 -13.26 6.09
N THR A 24 7.14 -12.64 5.84
CA THR A 24 5.83 -13.29 5.99
C THR A 24 5.62 -14.34 4.91
N LYS A 25 5.23 -15.56 5.30
CA LYS A 25 4.93 -16.66 4.38
C LYS A 25 3.45 -16.80 4.03
N GLN A 26 2.55 -16.51 4.98
CA GLN A 26 1.11 -16.77 4.83
C GLN A 26 0.26 -15.55 5.18
N GLN A 27 0.37 -15.04 6.42
CA GLN A 27 -0.45 -13.95 6.90
C GLN A 27 0.40 -12.87 7.59
N LEU A 28 0.21 -11.62 7.15
CA LEU A 28 0.81 -10.43 7.77
C LEU A 28 -0.29 -9.71 8.55
N ASN A 29 -0.07 -9.48 9.84
CA ASN A 29 -0.92 -8.62 10.65
C ASN A 29 -0.09 -7.40 11.08
N LEU A 30 -0.57 -6.20 10.75
CA LEU A 30 0.06 -4.94 11.15
C LEU A 30 -0.75 -4.31 12.28
N VAL A 31 -0.09 -3.99 13.38
CA VAL A 31 -0.70 -3.27 14.51
C VAL A 31 -0.24 -1.82 14.43
N VAL A 32 -1.19 -0.89 14.42
CA VAL A 32 -0.96 0.55 14.32
C VAL A 32 -1.73 1.27 15.44
N PRO A 33 -1.25 2.44 15.90
CA PRO A 33 -2.04 3.28 16.79
C PRO A 33 -3.35 3.73 16.11
N LEU A 34 -4.31 4.17 16.91
CA LEU A 34 -5.53 4.78 16.40
C LEU A 34 -5.17 6.02 15.56
N ASP A 35 -5.45 5.95 14.26
CA ASP A 35 -5.12 7.00 13.31
C ASP A 35 -6.30 7.17 12.34
N GLU A 36 -7.10 8.21 12.58
CA GLU A 36 -8.25 8.56 11.72
C GLU A 36 -7.82 8.93 10.30
N GLY A 37 -6.62 9.50 10.16
CA GLY A 37 -6.02 9.82 8.88
C GLY A 37 -5.80 8.55 8.06
N LEU A 38 -5.27 7.51 8.69
CA LEU A 38 -5.02 6.22 8.06
C LEU A 38 -6.34 5.52 7.70
N ALA A 39 -7.33 5.54 8.60
CA ALA A 39 -8.65 4.96 8.32
C ALA A 39 -9.29 5.58 7.07
N ARG A 40 -9.20 6.92 6.95
CA ARG A 40 -9.64 7.63 5.74
C ARG A 40 -8.79 7.27 4.52
N TRP A 41 -7.47 7.13 4.69
CA TRP A 41 -6.55 6.78 3.61
C TRP A 41 -6.89 5.44 2.98
N LEU A 42 -7.06 4.41 3.82
CA LEU A 42 -7.44 3.06 3.42
C LEU A 42 -8.83 3.04 2.76
N LYS A 43 -9.82 3.74 3.33
CA LYS A 43 -11.16 3.86 2.75
C LYS A 43 -11.15 4.43 1.33
N ASN A 44 -10.29 5.42 1.07
CA ASN A 44 -10.16 6.04 -0.24
C ASN A 44 -9.16 5.33 -1.16
N ARG A 45 -8.54 4.23 -0.70
CA ARG A 45 -7.59 3.42 -1.47
C ARG A 45 -6.37 4.22 -1.95
N TRP A 46 -5.95 5.19 -1.15
CA TRP A 46 -4.74 5.96 -1.46
C TRP A 46 -3.49 5.15 -1.10
N ASP A 47 -2.45 5.29 -1.92
CA ASP A 47 -1.20 4.54 -1.89
C ASP A 47 0.04 5.47 -2.00
N SER A 48 -0.16 6.77 -1.74
CA SER A 48 0.89 7.78 -1.82
C SER A 48 1.41 8.19 -0.44
N THR A 49 2.48 8.99 -0.42
CA THR A 49 3.01 9.60 0.79
C THR A 49 2.02 10.61 1.38
N PRO A 50 1.68 10.51 2.69
CA PRO A 50 0.83 11.50 3.34
C PRO A 50 1.54 12.86 3.44
N LYS A 51 0.83 13.94 3.06
CA LYS A 51 1.36 15.32 3.12
C LYS A 51 1.50 15.86 4.53
N LYS A 52 0.68 15.35 5.46
CA LYS A 52 0.74 15.69 6.89
C LYS A 52 1.49 14.58 7.61
N SER A 53 2.18 14.93 8.68
CA SER A 53 2.84 13.93 9.52
C SER A 53 1.80 12.95 10.08
N PRO A 54 1.88 11.65 9.75
CA PRO A 54 0.92 10.65 10.19
C PRO A 54 1.20 10.20 11.63
N ILE A 55 0.19 9.64 12.31
CA ILE A 55 0.36 9.05 13.65
C ILE A 55 0.93 7.64 13.52
N ALA A 56 0.32 6.82 12.66
CA ALA A 56 0.93 5.55 12.25
C ALA A 56 2.13 5.83 11.33
N THR A 57 3.05 4.86 11.22
CA THR A 57 4.19 5.01 10.29
C THR A 57 3.71 5.27 8.86
N ARG A 58 4.39 6.20 8.16
CA ARG A 58 4.06 6.58 6.78
C ARG A 58 4.11 5.39 5.81
N PHE A 59 4.90 4.35 6.11
CA PHE A 59 5.01 3.19 5.24
C PHE A 59 3.72 2.37 5.15
N VAL A 60 2.86 2.41 6.18
CA VAL A 60 1.54 1.76 6.13
C VAL A 60 0.59 2.49 5.17
N TYR A 61 0.72 3.82 5.05
CA TYR A 61 -0.03 4.62 4.08
C TYR A 61 0.42 4.35 2.64
N GLU A 62 1.74 4.22 2.46
CA GLU A 62 2.38 4.08 1.14
C GLU A 62 2.26 2.67 0.56
N ALA A 63 1.97 1.66 1.38
CA ALA A 63 1.94 0.27 0.93
C ALA A 63 0.70 -0.10 0.08
N GLY A 64 -0.31 0.77 0.00
CA GLY A 64 -1.41 0.62 -0.97
C GLY A 64 -2.30 -0.61 -0.77
N TRP A 65 -2.36 -1.17 0.45
CA TRP A 65 -3.00 -2.46 0.74
C TRP A 65 -4.42 -2.60 0.18
N THR A 66 -5.27 -1.60 0.38
CA THR A 66 -6.67 -1.66 -0.05
C THR A 66 -6.79 -1.59 -1.57
N ALA A 67 -5.94 -0.82 -2.24
CA ALA A 67 -5.93 -0.75 -3.70
C ALA A 67 -5.47 -2.10 -4.29
N CYS A 68 -4.38 -2.67 -3.75
CA CYS A 68 -3.89 -3.99 -4.13
C CYS A 68 -4.92 -5.10 -3.91
N ALA A 69 -5.62 -5.09 -2.77
CA ALA A 69 -6.67 -6.07 -2.46
C ALA A 69 -7.82 -6.00 -3.48
N VAL A 70 -8.32 -4.80 -3.77
CA VAL A 70 -9.39 -4.61 -4.77
C VAL A 70 -8.95 -5.05 -6.16
N THR A 71 -7.74 -4.70 -6.58
CA THR A 71 -7.20 -5.13 -7.87
C THR A 71 -7.03 -6.64 -7.94
N SER A 72 -6.53 -7.28 -6.87
CA SER A 72 -6.40 -8.73 -6.77
C SER A 72 -7.77 -9.41 -6.86
N ASP A 73 -8.75 -8.96 -6.09
CA ASP A 73 -10.13 -9.50 -6.11
C ASP A 73 -10.72 -9.44 -7.52
N ALA A 74 -10.50 -8.34 -8.25
CA ALA A 74 -10.98 -8.21 -9.62
C ALA A 74 -10.30 -9.20 -10.59
N ILE A 75 -9.02 -9.50 -10.39
CA ILE A 75 -8.27 -10.49 -11.19
C ILE A 75 -8.79 -11.90 -10.93
N TYR A 76 -8.95 -12.28 -9.67
CA TYR A 76 -9.42 -13.61 -9.29
C TYR A 76 -10.87 -13.84 -9.72
N ASN A 77 -11.73 -12.83 -9.56
CA ASN A 77 -13.14 -12.87 -9.98
C ASN A 77 -13.38 -12.56 -11.46
N SER A 78 -12.33 -12.31 -12.25
CA SER A 78 -12.43 -12.00 -13.68
C SER A 78 -13.31 -10.78 -14.00
N THR A 79 -13.30 -9.76 -13.14
CA THR A 79 -14.08 -8.51 -13.29
C THR A 79 -13.22 -7.29 -13.68
N VAL A 80 -11.93 -7.48 -13.94
CA VAL A 80 -10.97 -6.40 -14.29
C VAL A 80 -11.50 -5.49 -15.38
N GLU A 81 -11.98 -6.01 -16.51
CA GLU A 81 -12.44 -5.19 -17.64
C GLU A 81 -13.63 -4.27 -17.27
N LYS A 82 -14.49 -4.70 -16.33
CA LYS A 82 -15.62 -3.89 -15.85
C LYS A 82 -15.19 -2.80 -14.87
N GLN A 83 -14.12 -3.04 -14.12
CA GLN A 83 -13.68 -2.18 -13.01
C GLN A 83 -12.40 -1.40 -13.32
N LYS A 84 -11.82 -1.56 -14.53
CA LYS A 84 -10.54 -0.98 -14.91
C LYS A 84 -10.50 0.54 -14.75
N ALA A 85 -11.60 1.21 -15.06
CA ALA A 85 -11.72 2.66 -14.93
C ALA A 85 -11.69 3.15 -13.47
N ASP A 86 -12.03 2.28 -12.51
CA ASP A 86 -12.06 2.59 -11.08
C ASP A 86 -10.68 2.44 -10.42
N PHE A 87 -9.73 1.81 -11.10
CA PHE A 87 -8.37 1.66 -10.61
C PHE A 87 -7.56 2.93 -10.85
N SER A 88 -6.63 3.23 -9.94
CA SER A 88 -5.66 4.29 -10.18
C SER A 88 -4.80 3.97 -11.42
N LYS A 89 -4.29 4.99 -12.11
CA LYS A 89 -3.41 4.80 -13.27
C LYS A 89 -2.21 3.91 -12.95
N PHE A 90 -1.68 4.01 -11.73
CA PHE A 90 -0.63 3.15 -11.22
C PHE A 90 -1.05 1.68 -11.22
N HIS A 91 -2.20 1.36 -10.62
CA HIS A 91 -2.70 -0.02 -10.58
C HIS A 91 -3.06 -0.55 -11.98
N GLN A 92 -3.60 0.30 -12.87
CA GLN A 92 -3.86 -0.08 -14.26
C GLN A 92 -2.57 -0.48 -15.00
N TRP A 93 -1.44 0.16 -14.70
CA TRP A 93 -0.15 -0.13 -15.34
C TRP A 93 0.38 -1.51 -14.97
N TYR A 94 0.27 -1.90 -13.70
CA TYR A 94 0.75 -3.20 -13.21
C TYR A 94 -0.26 -4.34 -13.37
N LEU A 95 -1.46 -4.10 -13.91
CA LEU A 95 -2.50 -5.14 -14.06
C LEU A 95 -1.99 -6.40 -14.77
N ARG A 96 -1.22 -6.24 -15.84
CA ARG A 96 -0.64 -7.39 -16.58
C ARG A 96 0.28 -8.22 -15.67
N ASP A 97 1.09 -7.55 -14.86
CA ASP A 97 2.06 -8.18 -13.98
C ASP A 97 1.42 -8.80 -12.74
N LEU A 98 0.21 -8.36 -12.37
CA LEU A 98 -0.61 -9.00 -11.33
C LEU A 98 -1.45 -10.15 -11.90
N GLN A 99 -1.98 -10.02 -13.12
CA GLN A 99 -2.76 -11.07 -13.78
C GLN A 99 -1.95 -12.35 -13.97
N ARG A 100 -0.65 -12.24 -14.31
CA ARG A 100 0.25 -13.40 -14.39
C ARG A 100 0.45 -14.16 -13.07
N LEU A 101 0.10 -13.56 -11.93
CA LEU A 101 0.22 -14.18 -10.61
C LEU A 101 -1.01 -15.03 -10.25
N LYS A 102 -2.06 -15.00 -11.08
CA LYS A 102 -3.21 -15.91 -10.94
C LYS A 102 -2.72 -17.33 -11.29
N VAL A 103 -2.54 -18.15 -10.26
CA VAL A 103 -2.22 -19.59 -10.36
C VAL A 103 -3.50 -20.41 -10.36
#